data_AF-A0A7S2VM39-F1
#
_entry.id   AF-A0A7S2VM39-F1
#
_cell.length_a   1.000
_cell.length_b   1.000
_cell.length_c   1.000
_cell.angle_alpha   90.00
_cell.angle_beta   90.00
_cell.angle_gamma   90.00
#
_symmetry.space_group_name_H-M   'P 1'
#
loop_
_entity.id
_entity.type
_entity.pdbx_description
1 polymer ?
#
loop_
_entity_poly.entity_id
_entity_poly.type
_entity_poly.pdbx_seq_one_letter_code
_entity_poly.pdbx_strand_id
1 'polypeptide(L)'
;RYADARCKGERNVVMAAVQQSGAALRYADAALRRDPPFVLAAVQRSGASLEHADAELRADRGIVLAAVQQCGFALQHADAQHLNDSAIVLAAIRQTGWAVVRAGLAVQADRTYILAALEQQASDMLGDNAAHAWDTFNNIASPFCGTILRYAARDLRLEREFVLAAVRAHGLALRDAGKAFRADRAVVLEAVRQNHEAIRFAAEELRCDPLLQPACAAENCIAGEGQAAPLLTVGGEERPLGGGVELAVCRLDGERAELRLHGDATVGDLAKAAVEHFNVRGGVVHLLVRGAAVRPLDFAERLCGGAAEDVAP
;
A
#
# COMPACT_ATOMS: atom_id res chain seq x y z
N ARG A 1 16.45 -38.64 -9.85
CA ARG A 1 15.26 -39.51 -9.59
C ARG A 1 15.62 -40.99 -9.55
N TYR A 2 16.45 -41.52 -10.46
CA TYR A 2 16.85 -42.94 -10.55
C TYR A 2 18.20 -43.30 -9.91
N ALA A 3 18.76 -42.45 -9.05
CA ALA A 3 20.04 -42.76 -8.40
C ALA A 3 19.89 -43.89 -7.39
N ASP A 4 20.88 -44.80 -7.35
CA ASP A 4 20.99 -45.90 -6.38
C ASP A 4 20.94 -45.37 -4.94
N ALA A 5 20.46 -46.18 -3.99
CA ALA A 5 20.35 -45.78 -2.59
C ALA A 5 21.69 -45.33 -1.99
N ARG A 6 22.82 -45.89 -2.47
CA ARG A 6 24.16 -45.47 -2.06
C ARG A 6 24.48 -44.03 -2.48
N CYS A 7 24.16 -43.67 -3.72
CA CYS A 7 24.41 -42.32 -4.25
C CYS A 7 23.55 -41.24 -3.59
N LYS A 8 22.44 -41.59 -2.93
CA LYS A 8 21.59 -40.65 -2.18
C LYS A 8 22.13 -40.29 -0.80
N GLY A 9 23.03 -41.10 -0.24
CA GLY A 9 23.73 -40.83 1.02
C GLY A 9 25.15 -40.27 0.82
N GLU A 10 25.67 -40.31 -0.40
CA GLU A 10 26.99 -39.77 -0.71
C GLU A 10 26.96 -38.23 -0.74
N ARG A 11 27.37 -37.62 0.38
CA ARG A 11 27.41 -36.16 0.60
C ARG A 11 27.93 -35.39 -0.61
N ASN A 12 29.03 -35.80 -1.22
CA ASN A 12 29.67 -35.07 -2.33
C ASN A 12 28.81 -35.10 -3.60
N VAL A 13 28.20 -36.25 -3.92
CA VAL A 13 27.33 -36.42 -5.09
C VAL A 13 26.05 -35.61 -4.91
N VAL A 14 25.43 -35.69 -3.74
CA VAL A 14 24.20 -34.94 -3.45
C VAL A 14 24.48 -33.44 -3.34
N MET A 15 25.62 -33.03 -2.78
CA MET A 15 26.02 -31.62 -2.70
C MET A 15 26.21 -31.01 -4.09
N ALA A 16 26.83 -31.74 -5.02
CA ALA A 16 26.95 -31.28 -6.41
C ALA A 16 25.56 -31.04 -7.04
N ALA A 17 24.58 -31.91 -6.76
CA ALA A 17 23.22 -31.72 -7.23
C ALA A 17 22.50 -30.54 -6.53
N VAL A 18 22.70 -30.36 -5.22
CA VAL A 18 22.14 -29.24 -4.44
C VAL A 18 22.68 -27.90 -4.93
N GLN A 19 23.96 -27.84 -5.31
CA GLN A 19 24.56 -26.62 -5.87
C GLN A 19 23.93 -26.21 -7.20
N GLN A 20 23.47 -27.19 -8.00
CA GLN A 20 22.75 -26.92 -9.25
C GLN A 20 21.27 -26.59 -9.00
N SER A 21 20.63 -27.24 -8.01
CA SER A 21 19.24 -27.01 -7.65
C SER A 21 19.01 -27.36 -6.18
N GLY A 22 18.62 -26.37 -5.36
CA GLY A 22 18.33 -26.59 -3.94
C GLY A 22 17.25 -27.67 -3.71
N ALA A 23 16.31 -27.81 -4.64
CA ALA A 23 15.28 -28.86 -4.64
C ALA A 23 15.83 -30.29 -4.72
N ALA A 24 17.12 -30.47 -5.00
CA ALA A 24 17.79 -31.77 -4.92
C ALA A 24 17.81 -32.34 -3.48
N LEU A 25 17.62 -31.51 -2.45
CA LEU A 25 17.53 -31.94 -1.06
C LEU A 25 16.46 -33.02 -0.84
N ARG A 26 15.37 -33.02 -1.62
CA ARG A 26 14.30 -34.04 -1.55
C ARG A 26 14.76 -35.47 -1.84
N TYR A 27 15.89 -35.61 -2.52
CA TYR A 27 16.47 -36.90 -2.89
C TYR A 27 17.59 -37.35 -1.95
N ALA A 28 18.02 -36.47 -1.04
CA ALA A 28 19.00 -36.79 -0.02
C ALA A 28 18.42 -37.82 0.96
N ASP A 29 19.27 -38.69 1.49
CA ASP A 29 18.88 -39.62 2.53
C ASP A 29 18.52 -38.88 3.85
N ALA A 30 18.01 -39.62 4.83
CA ALA A 30 17.57 -39.01 6.08
C ALA A 30 18.72 -38.37 6.88
N ALA A 31 19.94 -38.91 6.81
CA ALA A 31 21.09 -38.36 7.53
C ALA A 31 21.48 -36.98 6.98
N LEU A 32 21.52 -36.83 5.65
CA LEU A 32 21.82 -35.53 5.01
C LEU A 32 20.71 -34.49 5.22
N ARG A 33 19.44 -34.91 5.30
CA ARG A 33 18.32 -34.00 5.61
C ARG A 33 18.29 -33.51 7.06
N ARG A 34 19.09 -34.13 7.94
CA ARG A 34 19.32 -33.72 9.33
C ARG A 34 20.64 -32.99 9.53
N ASP A 35 21.50 -32.92 8.51
CA ASP A 35 22.80 -32.25 8.57
C ASP A 35 22.61 -30.73 8.39
N PRO A 36 22.81 -29.90 9.44
CA PRO A 36 22.50 -28.47 9.35
C PRO A 36 23.33 -27.73 8.29
N PRO A 37 24.68 -27.90 8.20
CA PRO A 37 25.46 -27.33 7.10
C PRO A 37 25.00 -27.75 5.70
N PHE A 38 24.56 -29.00 5.54
CA PHE A 38 24.07 -29.50 4.26
C PHE A 38 22.74 -28.86 3.87
N VAL A 39 21.78 -28.82 4.80
CA VAL A 39 20.48 -28.17 4.59
C VAL A 39 20.64 -26.67 4.39
N LEU A 40 21.55 -26.02 5.13
CA LEU A 40 21.82 -24.59 4.99
C LEU A 40 22.29 -24.25 3.57
N ALA A 41 23.19 -25.06 2.99
CA ALA A 41 23.63 -24.89 1.60
C ALA A 41 22.47 -25.04 0.60
N ALA A 42 21.52 -25.94 0.86
CA ALA A 42 20.34 -26.13 0.01
C ALA A 42 19.36 -24.95 0.10
N VAL A 43 19.06 -24.45 1.30
CA VAL A 43 18.16 -23.30 1.48
C VAL A 43 18.75 -22.01 0.94
N GLN A 44 20.08 -21.83 1.06
CA GLN A 44 20.79 -20.70 0.44
C GLN A 44 20.70 -20.71 -1.08
N ARG A 45 20.56 -21.89 -1.70
CA ARG A 45 20.34 -22.01 -3.15
C ARG A 45 18.87 -21.80 -3.52
N SER A 46 17.95 -22.29 -2.70
CA SER A 46 16.51 -22.15 -2.91
C SER A 46 15.79 -22.26 -1.56
N GLY A 47 15.19 -21.17 -1.08
CA GLY A 47 14.51 -21.12 0.22
C GLY A 47 13.40 -22.18 0.36
N ALA A 48 12.73 -22.54 -0.73
CA ALA A 48 11.69 -23.59 -0.76
C ALA A 48 12.23 -24.98 -0.36
N SER A 49 13.54 -25.21 -0.43
CA SER A 49 14.18 -26.47 -0.02
C SER A 49 13.94 -26.81 1.45
N LEU A 50 13.58 -25.82 2.28
CA LEU A 50 13.21 -26.01 3.69
C LEU A 50 12.11 -27.07 3.87
N GLU A 51 11.23 -27.25 2.88
CA GLU A 51 10.17 -28.26 2.93
C GLU A 51 10.68 -29.71 3.06
N HIS A 52 11.91 -29.94 2.61
CA HIS A 52 12.54 -31.25 2.62
C HIS A 52 13.49 -31.46 3.81
N ALA A 53 13.76 -30.43 4.61
CA ALA A 53 14.56 -30.57 5.81
C ALA A 53 13.84 -31.41 6.87
N ASP A 54 14.61 -32.02 7.78
CA ASP A 54 14.04 -32.67 8.96
C ASP A 54 13.27 -31.67 9.84
N ALA A 55 12.29 -32.17 10.60
CA ALA A 55 11.43 -31.35 11.45
C ALA A 55 12.25 -30.51 12.45
N GLU A 56 13.34 -31.05 12.99
CA GLU A 56 14.22 -30.32 13.92
C GLU A 56 14.86 -29.08 13.24
N LEU A 57 15.25 -29.20 11.96
CA LEU A 57 15.83 -28.09 11.21
C LEU A 57 14.79 -27.10 10.69
N ARG A 58 13.53 -27.54 10.51
CA ARG A 58 12.39 -26.64 10.24
C ARG A 58 11.98 -25.84 11.49
N ALA A 59 12.36 -26.32 12.66
CA ALA A 59 12.26 -25.62 13.94
C ALA A 59 13.52 -24.82 14.28
N ASP A 60 14.61 -24.96 13.51
CA ASP A 60 15.82 -24.17 13.74
C ASP A 60 15.62 -22.74 13.21
N ARG A 61 15.69 -21.78 14.14
CA ARG A 61 15.46 -20.37 13.85
C ARG A 61 16.44 -19.81 12.81
N GLY A 62 17.70 -20.24 12.82
CA GLY A 62 18.73 -19.75 11.91
C GLY A 62 18.54 -20.24 10.49
N ILE A 63 18.22 -21.53 10.32
CA ILE A 63 17.93 -22.14 9.02
C ILE A 63 16.65 -21.56 8.44
N VAL A 64 15.59 -21.41 9.24
CA VAL A 64 14.33 -20.79 8.79
C VAL A 64 14.58 -19.35 8.35
N LEU A 65 15.34 -18.56 9.12
CA LEU A 65 15.67 -17.18 8.75
C LEU A 65 16.43 -17.11 7.42
N ALA A 66 17.43 -17.97 7.22
CA ALA A 66 18.16 -18.06 5.96
C ALA A 66 17.25 -18.44 4.79
N ALA A 67 16.30 -19.36 5.00
CA ALA A 67 15.34 -19.77 3.98
C ALA A 67 14.38 -18.64 3.58
N VAL A 68 13.80 -17.91 4.55
CA VAL A 68 12.88 -16.80 4.25
C VAL A 68 13.59 -15.61 3.61
N GLN A 69 14.86 -15.37 3.94
CA GLN A 69 15.69 -14.35 3.29
C GLN A 69 15.98 -14.66 1.81
N GLN A 70 15.92 -15.94 1.42
CA GLN A 70 16.06 -16.36 0.02
C GLN A 70 14.71 -16.42 -0.71
N CYS A 71 13.62 -16.74 -0.01
CA CYS A 71 12.28 -16.76 -0.58
C CYS A 71 11.25 -16.59 0.54
N GLY A 72 10.47 -15.50 0.53
CA GLY A 72 9.49 -15.22 1.58
C GLY A 72 8.45 -16.33 1.78
N PHE A 73 8.09 -17.06 0.72
CA PHE A 73 7.17 -18.21 0.80
C PHE A 73 7.71 -19.41 1.58
N ALA A 74 9.02 -19.47 1.86
CA ALA A 74 9.61 -20.53 2.68
C ALA A 74 9.01 -20.58 4.10
N LEU A 75 8.41 -19.48 4.57
CA LEU A 75 7.72 -19.40 5.86
C LEU A 75 6.64 -20.50 6.03
N GLN A 76 5.97 -20.91 4.95
CA GLN A 76 4.94 -21.96 5.01
C GLN A 76 5.50 -23.35 5.41
N HIS A 77 6.81 -23.53 5.29
CA HIS A 77 7.49 -24.77 5.66
C HIS A 77 8.17 -24.67 7.03
N ALA A 78 8.22 -23.50 7.65
CA ALA A 78 8.73 -23.37 9.01
C ALA A 78 7.84 -24.13 10.00
N ASP A 79 8.41 -24.49 11.15
CA ASP A 79 7.61 -24.97 12.27
C ASP A 79 6.63 -23.89 12.77
N ALA A 80 5.50 -24.32 13.34
CA ALA A 80 4.43 -23.43 13.78
C ALA A 80 4.92 -22.36 14.78
N GLN A 81 5.95 -22.67 15.57
CA GLN A 81 6.52 -21.73 16.54
C GLN A 81 7.10 -20.46 15.89
N HIS A 82 7.56 -20.54 14.63
CA HIS A 82 8.17 -19.42 13.90
C HIS A 82 7.18 -18.59 13.11
N LEU A 83 5.94 -19.05 12.97
CA LEU A 83 4.91 -18.35 12.20
C LEU A 83 4.48 -17.03 12.85
N ASN A 84 4.82 -16.81 14.12
CA ASN A 84 4.60 -15.55 14.84
C ASN A 84 5.91 -14.88 15.29
N ASP A 85 7.09 -15.39 14.91
CA ASP A 85 8.37 -14.72 15.22
C ASP A 85 8.48 -13.44 14.38
N SER A 86 8.47 -12.28 15.04
CA SER A 86 8.47 -10.98 14.38
C SER A 86 9.61 -10.81 13.39
N ALA A 87 10.81 -11.29 13.71
CA ALA A 87 11.98 -11.09 12.87
C ALA A 87 11.93 -11.97 11.62
N ILE A 88 11.50 -13.23 11.76
CA ILE A 88 11.34 -14.15 10.63
C ILE A 88 10.21 -13.67 9.72
N VAL A 89 9.08 -13.30 10.30
CA VAL A 89 7.90 -12.87 9.54
C VAL A 89 8.17 -11.57 8.80
N LEU A 90 8.79 -10.56 9.43
CA LEU A 90 9.16 -9.32 8.75
C LEU A 90 10.21 -9.56 7.66
N ALA A 91 11.18 -10.46 7.88
CA ALA A 91 12.13 -10.84 6.84
C ALA A 91 11.43 -11.49 5.64
N ALA A 92 10.45 -12.36 5.89
CA ALA A 92 9.65 -12.99 4.84
C ALA A 92 8.81 -11.96 4.07
N ILE A 93 8.15 -11.04 4.78
CA ILE A 93 7.33 -9.96 4.19
C ILE A 93 8.18 -9.05 3.31
N ARG A 94 9.37 -8.64 3.76
CA ARG A 94 10.31 -7.80 2.98
C ARG A 94 10.82 -8.47 1.70
N GLN A 95 10.87 -9.80 1.68
CA GLN A 95 11.23 -10.54 0.47
C GLN A 95 10.05 -10.73 -0.48
N THR A 96 8.85 -10.90 0.07
CA THR A 96 7.63 -11.05 -0.71
C THR A 96 6.44 -10.64 0.15
N GLY A 97 5.74 -9.54 -0.19
CA GLY A 97 4.64 -9.02 0.63
C GLY A 97 3.57 -10.08 0.96
N TRP A 98 3.33 -11.03 0.04
CA TRP A 98 2.38 -12.14 0.21
C TRP A 98 2.75 -13.17 1.29
N ALA A 99 3.98 -13.16 1.80
CA ALA A 99 4.40 -14.08 2.84
C ALA A 99 3.57 -13.96 4.13
N VAL A 100 2.94 -12.80 4.37
CA VAL A 100 2.06 -12.57 5.54
C VAL A 100 0.91 -13.60 5.65
N VAL A 101 0.41 -14.12 4.51
CA VAL A 101 -0.66 -15.15 4.48
C VAL A 101 -0.19 -16.50 5.01
N ARG A 102 1.13 -16.71 5.09
CA ARG A 102 1.75 -17.92 5.65
C ARG A 102 2.13 -17.77 7.12
N ALA A 103 2.08 -16.56 7.68
CA ALA A 103 2.30 -16.31 9.09
C ALA A 103 1.11 -16.81 9.94
N GLY A 104 1.26 -16.82 11.26
CA GLY A 104 0.20 -17.23 12.17
C GLY A 104 -0.96 -16.23 12.19
N LEU A 105 -2.12 -16.67 12.67
CA LEU A 105 -3.35 -15.87 12.67
C LEU A 105 -3.19 -14.53 13.42
N ALA A 106 -2.37 -14.50 14.47
CA ALA A 106 -2.09 -13.28 15.21
C ALA A 106 -1.41 -12.21 14.34
N VAL A 107 -0.42 -12.61 13.53
CA VAL A 107 0.25 -11.72 12.56
C VAL A 107 -0.71 -11.28 11.47
N GLN A 108 -1.51 -12.20 10.94
CA GLN A 108 -2.50 -11.88 9.88
C GLN A 108 -3.57 -10.88 10.35
N ALA A 109 -3.83 -10.83 11.66
CA ALA A 109 -4.73 -9.88 12.29
C ALA A 109 -4.04 -8.59 12.77
N ASP A 110 -2.71 -8.50 12.66
CA ASP A 110 -1.95 -7.34 13.15
C ASP A 110 -1.73 -6.32 12.01
N ARG A 111 -2.22 -5.10 12.27
CA ARG A 111 -2.14 -3.95 11.35
C ARG A 111 -0.71 -3.70 10.83
N THR A 112 0.30 -3.83 11.68
CA THR A 112 1.69 -3.48 11.38
C THR A 112 2.23 -4.35 10.26
N TYR A 113 2.01 -5.66 10.34
CA TYR A 113 2.50 -6.62 9.34
C TYR A 113 1.72 -6.52 8.04
N ILE A 114 0.41 -6.25 8.11
CA ILE A 114 -0.41 -6.07 6.92
C ILE A 114 -0.01 -4.80 6.16
N LEU A 115 0.28 -3.69 6.85
CA LEU A 115 0.78 -2.48 6.19
C LEU A 115 2.16 -2.71 5.57
N ALA A 116 3.10 -3.32 6.29
CA ALA A 116 4.42 -3.66 5.75
C ALA A 116 4.33 -4.58 4.51
N ALA A 117 3.38 -5.50 4.51
CA ALA A 117 3.13 -6.39 3.38
C ALA A 117 2.55 -5.66 2.16
N LEU A 118 1.66 -4.69 2.38
CA LEU A 118 1.11 -3.85 1.32
C LEU A 118 2.20 -2.95 0.72
N GLU A 119 3.05 -2.35 1.55
CA GLU A 119 4.18 -1.52 1.11
C GLU A 119 5.18 -2.33 0.27
N GLN A 120 5.58 -3.53 0.73
CA GLN A 120 6.48 -4.37 -0.04
C GLN A 120 5.83 -4.82 -1.37
N GLN A 121 4.54 -5.17 -1.36
CA GLN A 121 3.84 -5.53 -2.58
C GLN A 121 3.81 -4.39 -3.60
N ALA A 122 3.62 -3.14 -3.15
CA ALA A 122 3.70 -1.98 -4.02
C ALA A 122 5.10 -1.82 -4.61
N SER A 123 6.15 -2.01 -3.80
CA SER A 123 7.54 -1.99 -4.27
C SER A 123 7.85 -3.10 -5.28
N ASP A 124 7.36 -4.32 -5.05
CA ASP A 124 7.55 -5.46 -5.97
C ASP A 124 6.86 -5.22 -7.33
N MET A 125 5.75 -4.48 -7.34
CA MET A 125 4.96 -4.15 -8.54
C MET A 125 5.50 -2.99 -9.37
N LEU A 126 6.07 -1.98 -8.73
CA LEU A 126 6.55 -0.76 -9.39
C LEU A 126 7.90 -0.92 -10.11
N GLY A 127 8.38 -2.15 -10.32
CA GLY A 127 9.53 -2.42 -11.17
C GLY A 127 9.36 -1.87 -12.61
N ASP A 128 10.45 -1.86 -13.38
CA ASP A 128 10.59 -1.13 -14.66
C ASP A 128 9.55 -1.44 -15.76
N ASN A 129 8.70 -2.47 -15.63
CA ASN A 129 7.71 -2.87 -16.63
C ASN A 129 6.33 -3.11 -16.00
N ALA A 130 5.69 -2.02 -15.56
CA ALA A 130 4.35 -2.05 -14.97
C ALA A 130 3.27 -2.65 -15.89
N ALA A 131 3.37 -2.48 -17.21
CA ALA A 131 2.26 -2.70 -18.15
C ALA A 131 1.72 -4.14 -18.27
N HIS A 132 2.55 -5.19 -18.09
CA HIS A 132 2.12 -6.60 -18.19
C HIS A 132 1.74 -7.24 -16.85
N ALA A 133 2.14 -6.63 -15.74
CA ALA A 133 1.75 -7.09 -14.40
C ALA A 133 0.25 -6.86 -14.13
N TRP A 134 -0.33 -5.81 -14.73
CA TRP A 134 -1.71 -5.38 -14.53
C TRP A 134 -2.78 -6.41 -14.92
N ASP A 135 -2.64 -7.08 -16.07
CA ASP A 135 -3.64 -8.08 -16.53
C ASP A 135 -3.58 -9.38 -15.72
N THR A 136 -2.38 -9.78 -15.30
CA THR A 136 -2.18 -10.95 -14.42
C THR A 136 -2.74 -10.68 -13.02
N PHE A 137 -2.65 -9.44 -12.56
CA PHE A 137 -3.15 -8.98 -11.26
C PHE A 137 -4.67 -8.78 -11.20
N ASN A 138 -5.28 -8.29 -12.28
CA ASN A 138 -6.73 -8.06 -12.36
C ASN A 138 -7.56 -9.32 -12.61
N ASN A 139 -6.93 -10.49 -12.84
CA ASN A 139 -7.66 -11.74 -13.00
C ASN A 139 -8.25 -12.22 -11.66
N ILE A 140 -9.56 -12.06 -11.52
CA ILE A 140 -10.40 -12.40 -10.36
C ILE A 140 -10.30 -13.90 -9.99
N ALA A 141 -9.86 -14.75 -10.94
CA ALA A 141 -9.63 -16.17 -10.71
C ALA A 141 -8.22 -16.49 -10.17
N SER A 142 -7.31 -15.52 -10.10
CA SER A 142 -5.96 -15.75 -9.58
C SER A 142 -6.00 -15.89 -8.05
N PRO A 143 -5.67 -17.07 -7.49
CA PRO A 143 -5.56 -17.24 -6.04
C PRO A 143 -4.44 -16.39 -5.43
N PHE A 144 -3.62 -15.75 -6.25
CA PHE A 144 -2.47 -14.92 -5.89
C PHE A 144 -2.74 -13.40 -5.92
N CYS A 145 -3.95 -12.93 -6.29
CA CYS A 145 -4.20 -11.47 -6.46
C CYS A 145 -5.47 -10.94 -5.76
N GLY A 146 -6.05 -11.73 -4.85
CA GLY A 146 -7.03 -11.24 -3.89
C GLY A 146 -6.31 -10.54 -2.73
N THR A 147 -6.20 -9.22 -2.78
CA THR A 147 -5.47 -8.30 -1.86
C THR A 147 -5.20 -8.85 -0.45
N ILE A 148 -4.08 -8.44 0.17
CA ILE A 148 -3.79 -8.74 1.59
C ILE A 148 -4.97 -8.35 2.51
N LEU A 149 -5.76 -7.34 2.14
CA LEU A 149 -7.02 -6.99 2.82
C LEU A 149 -8.06 -8.11 2.83
N ARG A 150 -8.15 -8.95 1.79
CA ARG A 150 -8.99 -10.17 1.77
C ARG A 150 -8.59 -11.18 2.84
N TYR A 151 -7.38 -11.08 3.38
CA TYR A 151 -6.86 -11.95 4.44
C TYR A 151 -6.74 -11.25 5.79
N ALA A 152 -6.73 -9.91 5.81
CA ALA A 152 -6.87 -9.14 7.05
C ALA A 152 -8.19 -9.52 7.75
N ALA A 153 -8.16 -9.57 9.08
CA ALA A 153 -9.32 -9.85 9.92
C ALA A 153 -10.53 -8.98 9.53
N ARG A 154 -11.75 -9.53 9.65
CA ARG A 154 -12.98 -8.80 9.26
C ARG A 154 -13.11 -7.46 9.99
N ASP A 155 -12.59 -7.40 11.22
CA ASP A 155 -12.64 -6.22 12.08
C ASP A 155 -11.76 -5.08 11.52
N LEU A 156 -10.56 -5.39 11.02
CA LEU A 156 -9.68 -4.40 10.36
C LEU A 156 -10.32 -3.82 9.09
N ARG A 157 -11.10 -4.60 8.35
CA ARG A 157 -11.82 -4.10 7.15
C ARG A 157 -12.96 -3.15 7.48
N LEU A 158 -13.36 -3.07 8.74
CA LEU A 158 -14.36 -2.14 9.26
C LEU A 158 -13.70 -0.90 9.89
N GLU A 159 -12.37 -0.86 10.01
CA GLU A 159 -11.64 0.28 10.55
C GLU A 159 -11.27 1.28 9.45
N ARG A 160 -11.83 2.49 9.56
CA ARG A 160 -11.64 3.55 8.56
C ARG A 160 -10.18 3.93 8.36
N GLU A 161 -9.42 4.08 9.44
CA GLU A 161 -8.00 4.47 9.35
C GLU A 161 -7.16 3.42 8.64
N PHE A 162 -7.43 2.15 8.89
CA PHE A 162 -6.74 1.04 8.25
C PHE A 162 -7.06 0.96 6.76
N VAL A 163 -8.35 1.08 6.40
CA VAL A 163 -8.77 1.13 4.99
C VAL A 163 -8.14 2.32 4.28
N LEU A 164 -8.10 3.50 4.90
CA LEU A 164 -7.41 4.67 4.32
C LEU A 164 -5.91 4.43 4.12
N ALA A 165 -5.22 3.86 5.10
CA ALA A 165 -3.79 3.54 4.97
C ALA A 165 -3.54 2.54 3.84
N ALA A 166 -4.37 1.49 3.74
CA ALA A 166 -4.27 0.49 2.69
C ALA A 166 -4.57 1.07 1.29
N VAL A 167 -5.58 1.92 1.19
CA VAL A 167 -5.96 2.61 -0.05
C VAL A 167 -4.89 3.61 -0.49
N ARG A 168 -4.25 4.30 0.46
CA ARG A 168 -3.11 5.22 0.20
C ARG A 168 -1.86 4.48 -0.29
N ALA A 169 -1.60 3.28 0.23
CA ALA A 169 -0.52 2.44 -0.28
C ALA A 169 -0.87 1.79 -1.63
N HIS A 170 -2.14 1.43 -1.84
CA HIS A 170 -2.60 0.75 -3.05
C HIS A 170 -4.08 1.02 -3.35
N GLY A 171 -4.37 1.88 -4.35
CA GLY A 171 -5.74 2.33 -4.63
C GLY A 171 -6.78 1.23 -4.87
N LEU A 172 -6.39 0.08 -5.45
CA LEU A 172 -7.31 -1.04 -5.70
C LEU A 172 -7.72 -1.82 -4.44
N ALA A 173 -7.11 -1.52 -3.30
CA ALA A 173 -7.54 -1.98 -1.97
C ALA A 173 -9.03 -1.72 -1.71
N LEU A 174 -9.60 -0.69 -2.33
CA LEU A 174 -11.01 -0.32 -2.23
C LEU A 174 -11.98 -1.47 -2.58
N ARG A 175 -11.59 -2.38 -3.49
CA ARG A 175 -12.41 -3.56 -3.88
C ARG A 175 -12.80 -4.42 -2.68
N ASP A 176 -11.86 -4.60 -1.77
CA ASP A 176 -11.96 -5.53 -0.64
C ASP A 176 -12.41 -4.81 0.66
N ALA A 177 -12.60 -3.49 0.60
CA ALA A 177 -13.15 -2.69 1.69
C ALA A 177 -14.65 -2.98 1.93
N GLY A 178 -15.10 -2.73 3.16
CA GLY A 178 -16.52 -2.81 3.52
C GLY A 178 -17.39 -1.92 2.63
N LYS A 179 -18.67 -2.30 2.42
CA LYS A 179 -19.60 -1.54 1.58
C LYS A 179 -19.71 -0.06 1.99
N ALA A 180 -19.65 0.21 3.30
CA ALA A 180 -19.66 1.56 3.85
C ALA A 180 -18.50 2.42 3.32
N PHE A 181 -17.28 1.88 3.20
CA PHE A 181 -16.12 2.61 2.70
C PHE A 181 -16.11 2.76 1.17
N ARG A 182 -16.74 1.83 0.45
CA ARG A 182 -17.00 2.00 -0.98
C ARG A 182 -18.01 3.11 -1.27
N ALA A 183 -18.84 3.46 -0.30
CA ALA A 183 -19.74 4.61 -0.34
C ALA A 183 -19.17 5.86 0.37
N ASP A 184 -17.97 5.77 0.96
CA ASP A 184 -17.29 6.92 1.57
C ASP A 184 -16.52 7.69 0.49
N ARG A 185 -17.05 8.86 0.12
CA ARG A 185 -16.50 9.73 -0.92
C ARG A 185 -15.03 10.06 -0.71
N ALA A 186 -14.58 10.24 0.53
CA ALA A 186 -13.19 10.58 0.85
C ALA A 186 -12.26 9.38 0.66
N VAL A 187 -12.69 8.18 1.08
CA VAL A 187 -11.92 6.94 0.87
C VAL A 187 -11.83 6.63 -0.63
N VAL A 188 -12.92 6.80 -1.37
CA VAL A 188 -12.92 6.58 -2.83
C VAL A 188 -12.01 7.57 -3.54
N LEU A 189 -12.03 8.86 -3.18
CA LEU A 189 -11.12 9.85 -3.76
C LEU A 189 -9.65 9.44 -3.57
N GLU A 190 -9.28 9.07 -2.35
CA GLU A 190 -7.93 8.61 -2.03
C GLU A 190 -7.54 7.36 -2.85
N ALA A 191 -8.49 6.46 -3.08
CA ALA A 191 -8.28 5.28 -3.92
C ALA A 191 -8.03 5.62 -5.38
N VAL A 192 -8.85 6.51 -5.94
CA VAL A 192 -8.74 6.93 -7.34
C VAL A 192 -7.46 7.72 -7.58
N ARG A 193 -7.02 8.53 -6.60
CA ARG A 193 -5.74 9.24 -6.66
C ARG A 193 -4.55 8.29 -6.80
N GLN A 194 -4.55 7.19 -6.06
CA GLN A 194 -3.49 6.19 -6.14
C GLN A 194 -3.62 5.29 -7.37
N ASN A 195 -4.86 4.97 -7.76
CA ASN A 195 -5.14 4.24 -8.99
C ASN A 195 -6.52 4.60 -9.52
N HIS A 196 -6.55 5.27 -10.67
CA HIS A 196 -7.78 5.71 -11.32
C HIS A 196 -8.79 4.58 -11.60
N GLU A 197 -8.31 3.35 -11.79
CA GLU A 197 -9.16 2.18 -11.98
C GLU A 197 -10.01 1.85 -10.74
N ALA A 198 -9.62 2.32 -9.55
CA ALA A 198 -10.31 2.05 -8.29
C ALA A 198 -11.77 2.54 -8.29
N ILE A 199 -12.10 3.54 -9.11
CA ILE A 199 -13.46 4.10 -9.23
C ILE A 199 -14.51 3.02 -9.54
N ARG A 200 -14.13 1.96 -10.29
CA ARG A 200 -15.03 0.84 -10.64
C ARG A 200 -15.56 0.09 -9.41
N PHE A 201 -14.84 0.16 -8.30
CA PHE A 201 -15.18 -0.52 -7.04
C PHE A 201 -15.95 0.36 -6.06
N ALA A 202 -16.10 1.65 -6.35
CA ALA A 202 -16.95 2.55 -5.58
C ALA A 202 -18.42 2.10 -5.64
N ALA A 203 -19.21 2.58 -4.67
CA ALA A 203 -20.66 2.48 -4.69
C ALA A 203 -21.21 3.15 -5.95
N GLU A 204 -22.34 2.65 -6.46
CA GLU A 204 -22.87 3.01 -7.78
C GLU A 204 -23.09 4.52 -7.90
N GLU A 205 -23.50 5.15 -6.81
CA GLU A 205 -23.77 6.58 -6.69
C GLU A 205 -22.51 7.44 -6.85
N LEU A 206 -21.33 6.91 -6.48
CA LEU A 206 -20.05 7.62 -6.55
C LEU A 206 -19.28 7.39 -7.84
N ARG A 207 -19.61 6.36 -8.63
CA ARG A 207 -18.89 6.05 -9.88
C ARG A 207 -19.01 7.15 -10.93
N CYS A 208 -20.12 7.88 -10.91
CA CYS A 208 -20.40 8.99 -11.82
C CYS A 208 -20.12 10.36 -11.19
N ASP A 209 -19.52 10.41 -9.98
CA ASP A 209 -19.17 11.67 -9.33
C ASP A 209 -18.10 12.41 -10.16
N PRO A 210 -18.35 13.65 -10.62
CA PRO A 210 -17.40 14.41 -11.42
C PRO A 210 -16.04 14.61 -10.74
N LEU A 211 -16.01 14.75 -9.41
CA LEU A 211 -14.76 15.00 -8.67
C LEU A 211 -13.92 13.73 -8.49
N LEU A 212 -14.53 12.55 -8.63
CA LEU A 212 -13.86 11.27 -8.49
C LEU A 212 -13.40 10.71 -9.84
N GLN A 213 -13.65 11.42 -10.95
CA GLN A 213 -13.25 10.95 -12.27
C GLN A 213 -11.71 10.94 -12.41
N PRO A 214 -11.14 9.93 -13.12
CA PRO A 214 -9.69 9.79 -13.32
C PRO A 214 -8.94 11.06 -13.69
N ALA A 215 -9.48 11.84 -14.63
CA ALA A 215 -8.87 13.09 -15.10
C ALA A 215 -8.75 14.11 -13.97
N CYS A 216 -9.80 14.29 -13.17
CA CYS A 216 -9.81 15.22 -12.05
C CYS A 216 -8.98 14.70 -10.87
N ALA A 217 -8.99 13.39 -10.59
CA ALA A 217 -8.25 12.81 -9.49
C ALA A 217 -6.72 12.85 -9.71
N ALA A 218 -6.26 12.69 -10.96
CA ALA A 218 -4.83 12.73 -11.32
C ALA A 218 -4.19 14.12 -11.11
N GLU A 219 -4.97 15.19 -11.31
CA GLU A 219 -4.52 16.57 -11.10
C GLU A 219 -4.34 16.92 -9.62
N ASN A 220 -4.82 16.07 -8.71
CA ASN A 220 -4.75 16.27 -7.27
C ASN A 220 -3.49 15.65 -6.60
N CYS A 221 -2.54 15.06 -7.33
CA CYS A 221 -1.44 14.23 -6.80
C CYS A 221 -0.23 14.96 -6.15
N ILE A 222 -0.41 16.11 -5.51
CA ILE A 222 0.71 17.01 -5.16
C ILE A 222 1.36 16.72 -3.80
N ALA A 223 0.67 16.05 -2.89
CA ALA A 223 1.28 15.64 -1.63
C ALA A 223 2.14 14.41 -1.90
N GLY A 224 3.43 14.47 -1.56
CA GLY A 224 4.36 13.34 -1.71
C GLY A 224 3.84 12.06 -1.05
N GLU A 225 4.42 10.93 -1.43
CA GLU A 225 4.03 9.58 -1.01
C GLU A 225 3.76 9.51 0.51
N GLY A 226 2.52 9.18 0.89
CA GLY A 226 2.12 8.99 2.29
C GLY A 226 1.69 10.24 3.07
N GLN A 227 1.73 11.46 2.50
CA GLN A 227 1.24 12.66 3.20
C GLN A 227 -0.28 12.82 3.10
N ALA A 228 -0.93 13.05 4.25
CA ALA A 228 -2.36 13.30 4.33
C ALA A 228 -2.66 14.75 3.91
N ALA A 229 -3.05 14.94 2.65
CA ALA A 229 -3.55 16.22 2.17
C ALA A 229 -5.07 16.14 1.94
N PRO A 230 -5.91 16.59 2.88
CA PRO A 230 -7.35 16.58 2.70
C PRO A 230 -7.75 17.58 1.60
N LEU A 231 -8.75 17.20 0.80
CA LEU A 231 -9.37 18.08 -0.18
C LEU A 231 -10.39 18.98 0.52
N LEU A 232 -10.23 20.29 0.33
CA LEU A 232 -11.07 21.35 0.82
C LEU A 232 -11.69 22.07 -0.36
N THR A 233 -13.00 22.25 -0.32
CA THR A 233 -13.75 23.00 -1.33
C THR A 233 -14.01 24.40 -0.83
N VAL A 234 -13.73 25.40 -1.68
CA VAL A 234 -13.96 26.81 -1.36
C VAL A 234 -15.23 27.25 -2.09
N GLY A 235 -16.27 27.57 -1.32
CA GLY A 235 -17.57 28.01 -1.81
C GLY A 235 -17.56 29.49 -2.17
N GLY A 236 -18.08 29.83 -3.35
CA GLY A 236 -18.03 31.17 -3.96
C GLY A 236 -18.97 32.24 -3.40
N GLU A 237 -19.41 32.15 -2.14
CA GLU A 237 -20.01 33.32 -1.47
C GLU A 237 -18.89 34.18 -0.88
N GLU A 238 -18.18 34.88 -1.74
CA GLU A 238 -17.23 35.91 -1.31
C GLU A 238 -18.01 37.05 -0.65
N ARG A 239 -17.86 37.19 0.66
CA ARG A 239 -18.40 38.36 1.36
C ARG A 239 -17.29 39.39 1.53
N PRO A 240 -17.32 40.50 0.78
CA PRO A 240 -16.36 41.57 0.99
C PRO A 240 -16.60 42.17 2.37
N LEU A 241 -15.57 42.12 3.20
CA LEU A 241 -15.49 42.80 4.49
C LEU A 241 -14.60 44.05 4.29
N GLY A 242 -14.78 45.09 5.11
CA GLY A 242 -13.94 46.29 5.03
C GLY A 242 -12.45 45.95 5.22
N GLY A 243 -11.71 45.80 4.13
CA GLY A 243 -10.30 45.42 4.09
C GLY A 243 -10.00 43.91 3.95
N GLY A 244 -11.00 43.06 3.68
CA GLY A 244 -10.81 41.60 3.61
C GLY A 244 -11.91 40.83 2.88
N VAL A 245 -11.77 39.52 2.81
CA VAL A 245 -12.76 38.59 2.24
C VAL A 245 -13.02 37.45 3.21
N GLU A 246 -14.29 37.08 3.34
CA GLU A 246 -14.73 35.88 4.04
C GLU A 246 -15.06 34.79 3.02
N LEU A 247 -14.43 33.63 3.17
CA LEU A 247 -14.58 32.46 2.28
C LEU A 247 -15.12 31.27 3.06
N ALA A 248 -16.13 30.61 2.51
CA ALA A 248 -16.62 29.35 3.06
C ALA A 248 -15.75 28.19 2.58
N VAL A 249 -15.08 27.49 3.49
CA VAL A 249 -14.25 26.31 3.18
C VAL A 249 -14.91 25.07 3.78
N CYS A 250 -15.16 24.07 2.94
CA CYS A 250 -15.81 22.82 3.33
C CYS A 250 -14.89 21.63 3.06
N ARG A 251 -14.72 20.77 4.06
CA ARG A 251 -14.15 19.44 3.89
C ARG A 251 -15.15 18.52 3.19
N LEU A 252 -14.62 17.46 2.57
CA LEU A 252 -15.46 16.44 1.94
C LEU A 252 -16.32 15.62 2.90
N ASP A 253 -16.00 15.62 4.20
CA ASP A 253 -16.81 15.00 5.26
C ASP A 253 -18.00 15.89 5.71
N GLY A 254 -18.13 17.09 5.12
CA GLY A 254 -19.22 18.04 5.39
C GLY A 254 -18.90 19.07 6.47
N GLU A 255 -17.74 19.01 7.12
CA GLU A 255 -17.29 20.05 8.04
C GLU A 255 -17.07 21.37 7.29
N ARG A 256 -17.71 22.45 7.74
CA ARG A 256 -17.65 23.77 7.12
C ARG A 256 -17.07 24.81 8.07
N ALA A 257 -16.17 25.63 7.56
CA ALA A 257 -15.58 26.76 8.23
C ALA A 257 -15.74 28.04 7.39
N GLU A 258 -15.84 29.18 8.05
CA GLU A 258 -15.76 30.50 7.43
C GLU A 258 -14.40 31.10 7.77
N LEU A 259 -13.54 31.24 6.76
CA LEU A 259 -12.18 31.76 6.92
C LEU A 259 -12.14 33.22 6.49
N ARG A 260 -11.61 34.08 7.36
CA ARG A 260 -11.46 35.51 7.12
C ARG A 260 -10.02 35.81 6.74
N LEU A 261 -9.83 36.43 5.58
CA LEU A 261 -8.54 36.76 5.02
C LEU A 261 -8.48 38.25 4.66
N HIS A 262 -7.28 38.82 4.62
CA HIS A 262 -7.07 40.19 4.17
C HIS A 262 -7.31 40.31 2.65
N GLY A 263 -7.60 41.52 2.17
CA GLY A 263 -7.96 41.76 0.76
C GLY A 263 -6.84 41.50 -0.25
N ASP A 264 -5.60 41.38 0.23
CA ASP A 264 -4.40 41.03 -0.53
C ASP A 264 -3.96 39.57 -0.35
N ALA A 265 -4.76 38.76 0.36
CA ALA A 265 -4.42 37.39 0.67
C ALA A 265 -4.27 36.52 -0.57
N THR A 266 -3.30 35.62 -0.50
CA THR A 266 -2.97 34.68 -1.57
C THR A 266 -3.64 33.32 -1.36
N VAL A 267 -3.65 32.51 -2.41
CA VAL A 267 -4.04 31.09 -2.33
C VAL A 267 -3.23 30.35 -1.26
N GLY A 268 -1.95 30.70 -1.08
CA GLY A 268 -1.10 30.16 -0.02
C GLY A 268 -1.57 30.55 1.39
N ASP A 269 -2.05 31.78 1.58
CA ASP A 269 -2.60 32.24 2.86
C ASP A 269 -3.91 31.53 3.21
N LEU A 270 -4.77 31.28 2.21
CA LEU A 270 -5.97 30.46 2.37
C LEU A 270 -5.62 29.02 2.73
N ALA A 271 -4.64 28.42 2.06
CA ALA A 271 -4.18 27.07 2.37
C ALA A 271 -3.66 26.97 3.80
N LYS A 272 -2.86 27.95 4.24
CA LYS A 272 -2.33 28.01 5.61
C LYS A 272 -3.44 28.19 6.65
N ALA A 273 -4.36 29.13 6.44
CA ALA A 273 -5.50 29.34 7.32
C ALA A 273 -6.38 28.08 7.45
N ALA A 274 -6.54 27.34 6.34
CA ALA A 274 -7.30 26.11 6.34
C ALA A 274 -6.57 24.96 7.05
N VAL A 275 -5.25 24.83 6.86
CA VAL A 275 -4.40 23.87 7.61
C VAL A 275 -4.50 24.10 9.11
N GLU A 276 -4.41 25.36 9.54
CA GLU A 276 -4.48 25.75 10.95
C GLU A 276 -5.88 25.48 11.52
N HIS A 277 -6.93 25.88 10.80
CA HIS A 277 -8.31 25.71 11.26
C HIS A 277 -8.73 24.24 11.38
N PHE A 278 -8.43 23.43 10.36
CA PHE A 278 -8.80 22.01 10.33
C PHE A 278 -7.74 21.10 11.00
N ASN A 279 -6.71 21.67 11.63
CA ASN A 279 -5.63 20.97 12.31
C ASN A 279 -5.02 19.83 11.46
N VAL A 280 -4.67 20.16 10.22
CA VAL A 280 -4.22 19.18 9.23
C VAL A 280 -2.77 18.75 9.52
N ARG A 281 -2.60 17.51 9.97
CA ARG A 281 -1.27 16.92 10.21
C ARG A 281 -0.46 16.84 8.91
N GLY A 282 0.75 17.39 8.92
CA GLY A 282 1.63 17.44 7.75
C GLY A 282 1.55 18.75 6.97
N GLY A 283 0.56 19.61 7.27
CA GLY A 283 0.52 20.98 6.78
C GLY A 283 0.18 21.16 5.29
N VAL A 284 -0.30 20.12 4.62
CA VAL A 284 -0.64 20.15 3.20
C VAL A 284 -2.16 20.00 3.04
N VAL A 285 -2.77 20.84 2.19
CA VAL A 285 -4.20 20.76 1.84
C VAL A 285 -4.35 20.92 0.33
N HIS A 286 -5.38 20.30 -0.23
CA HIS A 286 -5.78 20.57 -1.61
C HIS A 286 -6.98 21.52 -1.60
N LEU A 287 -6.87 22.64 -2.32
CA LEU A 287 -7.96 23.61 -2.44
C LEU A 287 -8.63 23.46 -3.80
N LEU A 288 -9.94 23.26 -3.80
CA LEU A 288 -10.79 23.35 -4.98
C LEU A 288 -11.56 24.67 -4.92
N VAL A 289 -11.08 25.69 -5.64
CA VAL A 289 -11.76 27.00 -5.75
C VAL A 289 -12.68 26.98 -6.96
N ARG A 290 -13.97 27.31 -6.77
CA ARG A 290 -14.97 27.23 -7.86
C ARG A 290 -14.63 28.20 -9.00
N GLY A 291 -14.37 27.65 -10.19
CA GLY A 291 -14.19 28.42 -11.44
C GLY A 291 -12.75 28.50 -11.96
N ALA A 292 -11.75 28.07 -11.19
CA ALA A 292 -10.36 28.01 -11.61
C ALA A 292 -9.69 26.71 -11.13
N ALA A 293 -8.89 26.09 -12.00
CA ALA A 293 -8.03 24.98 -11.61
C ALA A 293 -6.82 25.54 -10.87
N VAL A 294 -6.86 25.53 -9.53
CA VAL A 294 -5.73 25.95 -8.70
C VAL A 294 -4.65 24.89 -8.79
N ARG A 295 -3.49 25.27 -9.32
CA ARG A 295 -2.32 24.41 -9.47
C ARG A 295 -1.46 24.44 -8.21
N PRO A 296 -0.65 23.39 -8.00
CA PRO A 296 0.30 23.29 -6.89
C PRO A 296 1.23 24.50 -6.68
N LEU A 297 1.45 25.30 -7.73
CA LEU A 297 2.41 26.41 -7.74
C LEU A 297 1.74 27.79 -7.69
N ASP A 298 0.41 27.84 -7.58
CA ASP A 298 -0.36 29.10 -7.60
C ASP A 298 -0.41 29.77 -6.21
N PHE A 299 0.48 29.39 -5.28
CA PHE A 299 0.48 29.85 -3.89
C PHE A 299 0.61 31.38 -3.74
N ALA A 300 1.19 32.07 -4.73
CA ALA A 300 1.36 33.52 -4.74
C ALA A 300 0.22 34.25 -5.48
N GLU A 301 -0.73 33.53 -6.09
CA GLU A 301 -1.88 34.11 -6.76
C GLU A 301 -2.82 34.76 -5.74
N ARG A 302 -3.30 35.96 -6.03
CA ARG A 302 -4.23 36.69 -5.16
C ARG A 302 -5.61 36.07 -5.25
N LEU A 303 -6.27 35.91 -4.11
CA LEU A 303 -7.66 35.45 -4.04
C LEU A 303 -8.62 36.47 -4.67
N CYS A 304 -8.26 37.76 -4.65
CA CYS A 304 -9.05 38.85 -5.20
C CYS A 304 -8.21 39.70 -6.16
N GLY A 305 -8.48 39.63 -7.46
CA GLY A 305 -7.81 40.49 -8.45
C GLY A 305 -7.91 40.03 -9.90
N GLY A 306 -8.99 40.44 -10.56
CA GLY A 306 -9.16 40.35 -12.02
C GLY A 306 -10.19 41.34 -12.56
N ALA A 307 -10.20 42.59 -12.07
CA ALA A 307 -10.95 43.71 -12.68
C ALA A 307 -10.45 45.08 -12.18
N ALA A 308 -9.24 45.46 -12.57
CA ALA A 308 -8.73 46.84 -12.68
C ALA A 308 -7.37 46.68 -13.38
N GLU A 309 -7.05 47.22 -14.55
CA GLU A 309 -7.37 48.51 -15.14
C GLU A 309 -7.28 48.35 -16.67
N ASP A 310 -8.31 48.77 -17.41
CA ASP A 310 -8.17 49.12 -18.83
C ASP A 310 -9.03 50.37 -19.07
N VAL A 311 -8.61 51.45 -18.40
CA VAL A 311 -9.07 52.81 -18.69
C VAL A 311 -7.85 53.72 -18.62
N ALA A 312 -7.30 54.04 -19.78
CA ALA A 312 -6.49 55.24 -19.99
C ALA A 312 -6.50 55.57 -21.50
N PRO A 313 -6.36 56.86 -21.85
CA PRO A 313 -7.44 57.71 -22.36
C PRO A 313 -7.72 57.63 -23.86
#